data_AF-A0A4U6TMN1-F1
#
_entry.id   AF-A0A4U6TMN1-F1
#
_cell.length_a   1.000
_cell.length_b   1.000
_cell.length_c   1.000
_cell.angle_alpha   90.00
_cell.angle_beta   90.00
_cell.angle_gamma   90.00
#
_symmetry.space_group_name_H-M   'P 1'
#
loop_
_entity.id
_entity.type
_entity.pdbx_description
1 polymer ?
#
loop_
_entity_poly.entity_id
_entity_poly.type
_entity_poly.pdbx_seq_one_letter_code
_entity_poly.pdbx_strand_id
1 'polypeptide(L)'
;MTVHRWKITHEAHRYIFQHTQVLFLRRPRDLQLVPSLEHYNKRKKIKFELMDVMPVIMMAESLHLYTHVNFTARSTKEGSREQLFFAELENCSKRRAPSRFIVTCCEQLGSDSTVGQKGFQLDYGTSAVWKNVDFSYCFACGLRMAHPRGDKYISGHCNVPHIYTNTC
;
A
#
# COMPACT_ATOMS: atom_id res chain seq x y z
N MET A 1 -44.70 1.25 1.55
CA MET A 1 -43.35 0.98 1.01
C MET A 1 -42.43 2.04 1.58
N THR A 2 -41.66 1.71 2.62
CA THR A 2 -40.88 2.70 3.38
C THR A 2 -39.39 2.46 3.10
N VAL A 3 -38.75 3.38 2.41
CA VAL A 3 -37.31 3.33 2.10
C VAL A 3 -36.55 3.89 3.30
N HIS A 4 -35.89 3.03 4.08
CA HIS A 4 -35.02 3.45 5.16
C HIS A 4 -33.71 4.02 4.61
N ARG A 5 -33.60 5.35 4.61
CA ARG A 5 -32.36 6.09 4.34
C ARG A 5 -31.46 6.00 5.58
N TRP A 6 -30.51 5.06 5.56
CA TRP A 6 -29.49 4.96 6.60
C TRP A 6 -28.54 6.17 6.50
N LYS A 7 -28.75 7.16 7.38
CA LYS A 7 -27.74 8.19 7.65
C LYS A 7 -26.66 7.55 8.53
N ILE A 8 -25.56 7.14 7.92
CA ILE A 8 -24.36 6.72 8.63
C ILE A 8 -23.74 7.98 9.25
N THR A 9 -23.75 8.08 10.57
CA THR A 9 -23.20 9.21 11.32
C THR A 9 -21.69 9.03 11.53
N HIS A 10 -20.98 10.16 11.59
CA HIS A 10 -19.51 10.27 11.75
C HIS A 10 -18.96 9.52 13.00
N GLU A 11 -19.82 9.23 13.96
CA GLU A 11 -19.52 8.50 15.19
C GLU A 11 -19.35 6.98 14.95
N ALA A 12 -20.09 6.41 14.00
CA ALA A 12 -19.93 5.02 13.59
C ALA A 12 -18.57 4.78 12.91
N HIS A 13 -18.03 5.79 12.20
CA HIS A 13 -16.66 5.75 11.69
C HIS A 13 -15.63 5.76 12.84
N ARG A 14 -15.82 6.58 13.89
CA ARG A 14 -14.91 6.55 15.05
C ARG A 14 -14.94 5.21 15.77
N TYR A 15 -16.10 4.57 15.91
CA TYR A 15 -16.20 3.31 16.64
C TYR A 15 -15.55 2.13 15.89
N ILE A 16 -15.64 2.09 14.55
CA ILE A 16 -14.96 1.06 13.73
C ILE A 16 -13.43 1.25 13.74
N PHE A 17 -12.95 2.49 13.78
CA PHE A 17 -11.52 2.80 13.75
C PHE A 17 -10.85 2.76 15.14
N GLN A 18 -11.53 3.13 16.22
CA GLN A 18 -10.95 3.10 17.57
C GLN A 18 -10.76 1.68 18.13
N HIS A 19 -11.53 0.70 17.66
CA HIS A 19 -11.39 -0.71 18.11
C HIS A 19 -10.53 -1.58 17.17
N THR A 20 -9.99 -1.03 16.09
CA THR A 20 -9.10 -1.76 15.17
C THR A 20 -7.61 -1.54 15.47
N GLN A 21 -7.28 -0.64 16.40
CA GLN A 21 -5.95 -0.59 16.98
C GLN A 21 -5.82 -1.57 18.14
N VAL A 22 -4.70 -2.30 18.15
CA VAL A 22 -4.32 -3.32 19.14
C VAL A 22 -4.96 -4.71 18.98
N LEU A 23 -5.41 -5.11 17.78
CA LEU A 23 -5.21 -6.51 17.38
C LEU A 23 -3.81 -6.65 16.79
N PHE A 24 -2.84 -6.69 17.71
CA PHE A 24 -1.54 -7.34 17.57
C PHE A 24 -1.75 -8.81 17.19
N LEU A 25 -2.28 -9.08 16.01
CA LEU A 25 -2.03 -10.35 15.36
C LEU A 25 -0.61 -10.24 14.82
N ARG A 26 0.33 -10.75 15.61
CA ARG A 26 1.58 -11.38 15.16
C ARG A 26 1.28 -12.48 14.13
N ARG A 27 0.56 -12.18 13.05
CA ARG A 27 0.72 -12.96 11.82
C ARG A 27 2.14 -12.67 11.36
N PRO A 28 2.94 -13.69 11.00
CA PRO A 28 4.22 -13.41 10.39
C PRO A 28 3.95 -12.47 9.22
N ARG A 29 4.54 -11.28 9.25
CA ARG A 29 4.34 -10.24 8.21
C ARG A 29 4.63 -10.81 6.82
N ASP A 30 5.52 -11.80 6.79
CA ASP A 30 5.89 -12.67 5.69
C ASP A 30 4.69 -13.33 4.98
N LEU A 31 3.65 -13.73 5.74
CA LEU A 31 2.51 -14.46 5.19
C LEU A 31 1.67 -13.63 4.21
N GLN A 32 1.73 -12.29 4.31
CA GLN A 32 1.04 -11.39 3.38
C GLN A 32 1.92 -11.04 2.16
N LEU A 33 3.23 -11.13 2.31
CA LEU A 33 4.20 -10.72 1.30
C LEU A 33 4.58 -11.84 0.35
N VAL A 34 4.57 -13.09 0.81
CA VAL A 34 4.80 -14.26 -0.04
C VAL A 34 3.85 -14.26 -1.25
N PRO A 35 2.52 -14.10 -1.10
CA PRO A 35 1.62 -14.03 -2.25
C PRO A 35 1.89 -12.84 -3.19
N SER A 36 2.38 -11.71 -2.65
CA SER A 36 2.75 -10.52 -3.43
C SER A 36 4.00 -10.77 -4.27
N LEU A 37 5.01 -11.40 -3.68
CA LEU A 37 6.23 -11.79 -4.35
C LEU A 37 5.98 -12.92 -5.36
N GLU A 38 5.14 -13.89 -5.02
CA GLU A 38 4.68 -14.94 -5.95
C GLU A 38 3.95 -14.34 -7.16
N HIS A 39 3.09 -13.35 -6.92
CA HIS A 39 2.42 -12.62 -8.00
C HIS A 39 3.43 -11.95 -8.93
N TYR A 40 4.44 -11.26 -8.38
CA TYR A 40 5.51 -10.65 -9.15
C TYR A 40 6.33 -11.68 -9.92
N ASN A 41 6.78 -12.74 -9.24
CA ASN A 41 7.57 -13.83 -9.80
C ASN A 41 6.86 -14.48 -11.00
N LYS A 42 5.55 -14.75 -10.86
CA LYS A 42 4.72 -15.30 -11.95
C LYS A 42 4.62 -14.34 -13.13
N ARG A 43 4.40 -13.05 -12.87
CA ARG A 43 4.26 -12.01 -13.91
C ARG A 43 5.57 -11.81 -14.68
N LYS A 44 6.70 -11.77 -13.98
CA LYS A 44 8.02 -11.49 -14.56
C LYS A 44 8.79 -12.74 -15.01
N LYS A 45 8.31 -13.94 -14.66
CA LYS A 45 8.98 -15.23 -14.89
C LYS A 45 10.38 -15.28 -14.25
N ILE A 46 10.51 -14.76 -13.03
CA ILE A 46 11.76 -14.75 -12.24
C ILE A 46 11.45 -15.36 -10.86
N LYS A 47 12.45 -15.99 -10.22
CA LYS A 47 12.31 -16.52 -8.86
C LYS A 47 13.07 -15.64 -7.86
N PHE A 48 12.31 -15.01 -6.99
CA PHE A 48 12.78 -14.31 -5.79
C PHE A 48 12.25 -15.00 -4.53
N GLU A 49 13.05 -14.94 -3.47
CA GLU A 49 12.72 -15.40 -2.13
C GLU A 49 12.69 -14.20 -1.19
N LEU A 50 11.68 -14.16 -0.32
CA LEU A 50 11.50 -13.09 0.66
C LEU A 50 12.63 -13.16 1.70
N MET A 51 13.24 -12.01 2.00
CA MET A 51 14.34 -11.90 2.95
C MET A 51 13.91 -11.20 4.24
N ASP A 52 13.41 -9.97 4.15
CA ASP A 52 12.97 -9.19 5.31
C ASP A 52 11.78 -8.30 4.99
N VAL A 53 11.04 -7.90 6.01
CA VAL A 53 9.87 -7.03 5.94
C VAL A 53 10.16 -5.69 6.59
N MET A 54 10.08 -4.63 5.79
CA MET A 54 10.32 -3.25 6.19
C MET A 54 9.01 -2.44 6.06
N PRO A 55 8.98 -1.12 6.36
CA PRO A 55 7.85 -0.50 7.06
C PRO A 55 6.51 -0.76 6.38
N VAL A 56 5.49 -0.92 7.22
CA VAL A 56 4.10 -1.16 6.82
C VAL A 56 3.30 0.08 7.20
N ILE A 57 2.56 0.64 6.26
CA ILE A 57 1.61 1.73 6.50
C ILE A 57 0.24 1.26 6.02
N MET A 58 -0.77 1.43 6.86
CA MET A 58 -2.16 1.14 6.50
C MET A 58 -2.92 2.46 6.37
N MET A 59 -3.74 2.57 5.33
CA MET A 59 -4.56 3.75 5.07
C MET A 59 -5.95 3.37 4.58
N ALA A 60 -6.94 4.18 4.94
CA ALA A 60 -8.28 4.07 4.40
C ALA A 60 -8.45 5.03 3.22
N GLU A 61 -8.93 4.52 2.09
CA GLU A 61 -9.22 5.31 0.90
C GLU A 61 -10.49 4.78 0.23
N SER A 62 -11.43 5.67 -0.07
CA SER A 62 -12.68 5.34 -0.76
C SER A 62 -13.47 4.16 -0.14
N LEU A 63 -13.48 4.05 1.20
CA LEU A 63 -14.08 2.94 1.99
C LEU A 63 -13.31 1.61 1.97
N HIS A 64 -12.17 1.56 1.29
CA HIS A 64 -11.27 0.42 1.28
C HIS A 64 -10.08 0.66 2.21
N LEU A 65 -9.50 -0.41 2.75
CA LEU A 65 -8.32 -0.34 3.60
C LEU A 65 -7.13 -0.90 2.83
N TYR A 66 -6.17 -0.05 2.51
CA TYR A 66 -4.97 -0.41 1.80
C TYR A 66 -3.77 -0.51 2.75
N THR A 67 -2.82 -1.36 2.39
CA THR A 67 -1.55 -1.52 3.10
C THR A 67 -0.42 -1.31 2.10
N HIS A 68 0.39 -0.28 2.33
CA HIS A 68 1.70 -0.11 1.71
C HIS A 68 2.75 -0.83 2.54
N VAL A 69 3.63 -1.57 1.88
CA VAL A 69 4.69 -2.31 2.55
C VAL A 69 5.93 -2.38 1.68
N ASN A 70 7.07 -2.14 2.32
CA ASN A 70 8.36 -2.43 1.75
C ASN A 70 8.88 -3.78 2.23
N PHE A 71 9.58 -4.51 1.37
CA PHE A 71 10.23 -5.75 1.76
C PHE A 71 11.46 -5.98 0.89
N THR A 72 12.40 -6.77 1.38
CA THR A 72 13.54 -7.19 0.59
C THR A 72 13.33 -8.61 0.09
N ALA A 73 13.74 -8.86 -1.14
CA ALA A 73 13.77 -10.19 -1.70
C ALA A 73 15.06 -10.40 -2.48
N ARG A 74 15.53 -11.65 -2.53
CA ARG A 74 16.74 -12.02 -3.24
C ARG A 74 16.42 -13.06 -4.30
N SER A 75 17.06 -12.95 -5.46
CA SER A 75 16.89 -13.96 -6.51
C SER A 75 17.55 -15.27 -6.08
N THR A 76 17.05 -16.40 -6.57
CA THR A 76 17.72 -17.69 -6.35
C THR A 76 18.96 -17.89 -7.21
N LYS A 77 19.31 -16.91 -8.06
CA LYS A 77 20.54 -16.94 -8.85
C LYS A 77 21.76 -16.70 -7.96
N GLU A 78 22.82 -17.48 -8.21
CA GLU A 78 24.09 -17.37 -7.50
C GLU A 78 24.69 -15.96 -7.65
N GLY A 79 25.24 -15.42 -6.56
CA GLY A 79 25.79 -14.07 -6.52
C GLY A 79 24.77 -12.93 -6.54
N SER A 80 23.47 -13.22 -6.53
CA SER A 80 22.45 -12.16 -6.53
C SER A 80 22.39 -11.42 -5.19
N ARG A 81 22.13 -10.11 -5.28
CA ARG A 81 21.99 -9.22 -4.12
C ARG A 81 20.53 -9.13 -3.70
N GLU A 82 20.32 -8.79 -2.43
CA GLU A 82 19.00 -8.41 -1.93
C GLU A 82 18.52 -7.13 -2.62
N GLN A 83 17.23 -7.11 -2.94
CA GLN A 83 16.59 -6.02 -3.67
C GLN A 83 15.36 -5.57 -2.91
N LEU A 84 15.11 -4.26 -2.92
CA LEU A 84 13.94 -3.66 -2.28
C LEU A 84 12.73 -3.75 -3.20
N PHE A 85 11.58 -4.03 -2.61
CA PHE A 85 10.28 -4.10 -3.26
C PHE A 85 9.28 -3.25 -2.51
N PHE A 86 8.29 -2.78 -3.26
CA PHE A 86 7.07 -2.17 -2.76
C PHE A 86 5.88 -3.06 -3.11
N ALA A 87 4.94 -3.21 -2.20
CA ALA A 87 3.62 -3.75 -2.51
C ALA A 87 2.50 -2.90 -1.90
N GLU A 88 1.40 -2.85 -2.64
CA GLU A 88 0.10 -2.36 -2.15
C GLU A 88 -0.86 -3.55 -2.06
N LEU A 89 -1.49 -3.68 -0.89
CA LEU A 89 -2.48 -4.70 -0.61
C LEU A 89 -3.82 -4.04 -0.27
N GLU A 90 -4.87 -4.37 -1.01
CA GLU A 90 -6.24 -4.06 -0.62
C GLU A 90 -6.71 -5.11 0.40
N ASN A 91 -6.96 -4.72 1.65
CA ASN A 91 -7.51 -5.61 2.66
C ASN A 91 -8.96 -5.94 2.34
N CYS A 92 -9.32 -7.21 2.41
CA CYS A 92 -10.66 -7.68 2.09
C CYS A 92 -11.13 -8.81 3.01
N SER A 93 -12.43 -9.13 2.93
CA SER A 93 -12.98 -10.27 3.66
C SER A 93 -12.47 -11.60 3.08
N LYS A 94 -12.51 -12.67 3.91
CA LYS A 94 -12.21 -14.04 3.47
C LYS A 94 -13.10 -14.51 2.30
N ARG A 95 -14.31 -13.94 2.17
CA ARG A 95 -15.24 -14.26 1.08
C ARG A 95 -14.71 -13.79 -0.27
N ARG A 96 -13.96 -12.68 -0.30
CA ARG A 96 -13.40 -12.10 -1.53
C ARG A 96 -12.04 -12.72 -1.87
N ALA A 97 -11.19 -12.95 -0.88
CA ALA A 97 -9.92 -13.65 -1.06
C ALA A 97 -9.56 -14.47 0.20
N PRO A 98 -9.14 -15.74 0.06
CA PRO A 98 -8.72 -16.57 1.20
C PRO A 98 -7.61 -15.93 2.05
N SER A 99 -6.69 -15.23 1.38
CA SER A 99 -5.58 -14.47 1.98
C SER A 99 -6.04 -13.29 2.85
N ARG A 100 -7.30 -12.84 2.72
CA ARG A 100 -7.86 -11.59 3.29
C ARG A 100 -7.27 -10.30 2.71
N PHE A 101 -6.57 -10.39 1.60
CA PHE A 101 -6.08 -9.24 0.87
C PHE A 101 -5.94 -9.57 -0.62
N ILE A 102 -5.98 -8.53 -1.45
CA ILE A 102 -5.69 -8.58 -2.87
C ILE A 102 -4.44 -7.75 -3.12
N VAL A 103 -3.49 -8.31 -3.86
CA VAL A 103 -2.29 -7.59 -4.29
C VAL A 103 -2.69 -6.68 -5.44
N THR A 104 -2.70 -5.37 -5.21
CA THR A 104 -3.03 -4.37 -6.24
C THR A 104 -1.77 -3.86 -6.93
N CYS A 105 -0.66 -3.77 -6.19
CA CYS A 105 0.66 -3.44 -6.73
C CYS A 105 1.74 -4.31 -6.10
N CYS A 106 2.75 -4.70 -6.89
CA CYS A 106 3.99 -5.30 -6.40
C CYS A 106 5.09 -5.00 -7.42
N GLU A 107 6.07 -4.20 -7.03
CA GLU A 107 7.11 -3.69 -7.93
C GLU A 107 8.47 -3.74 -7.24
N GLN A 108 9.48 -4.20 -7.99
CA GLN A 108 10.87 -4.04 -7.62
C GLN A 108 11.24 -2.55 -7.68
N LEU A 109 11.90 -2.05 -6.64
CA LEU A 109 12.33 -0.68 -6.55
C LEU A 109 13.78 -0.53 -7.03
N GLY A 110 14.02 0.50 -7.85
CA GLY A 110 15.35 0.89 -8.32
C GLY A 110 16.07 1.84 -7.34
N SER A 111 17.22 2.37 -7.76
CA SER A 111 17.94 3.41 -7.00
C SER A 111 17.15 4.72 -6.88
N ASP A 112 16.13 4.92 -7.71
CA ASP A 112 15.18 6.03 -7.76
C ASP A 112 13.90 5.77 -6.92
N SER A 113 13.96 4.87 -5.94
CA SER A 113 12.82 4.42 -5.12
C SER A 113 12.06 5.49 -4.29
N THR A 114 12.41 6.77 -4.42
CA THR A 114 11.72 7.91 -3.78
C THR A 114 10.83 8.69 -4.74
N VAL A 115 10.71 8.30 -6.01
CA VAL A 115 9.95 9.03 -7.04
C VAL A 115 8.46 9.22 -6.72
N GLY A 116 7.88 8.36 -5.89
CA GLY A 116 6.50 8.48 -5.44
C GLY A 116 6.34 9.20 -4.10
N GLN A 117 7.39 9.72 -3.46
CA GLN A 117 7.29 10.37 -2.15
C GLN A 117 6.93 11.87 -2.27
N LYS A 118 6.17 12.37 -1.29
CA LYS A 118 5.90 13.81 -1.16
C LYS A 118 7.21 14.63 -1.09
N GLY A 119 7.36 15.61 -1.99
CA GLY A 119 8.49 16.54 -2.01
C GLY A 119 9.64 16.14 -2.95
N PHE A 120 9.56 14.98 -3.61
CA PHE A 120 10.51 14.60 -4.66
C PHE A 120 9.98 15.10 -6.01
N GLN A 121 10.51 16.20 -6.54
CA GLN A 121 10.07 16.75 -7.82
C GLN A 121 10.81 16.03 -8.95
N LEU A 122 10.08 15.26 -9.77
CA LEU A 122 10.57 14.81 -11.08
C LEU A 122 10.34 15.92 -12.10
N ASP A 123 11.31 16.14 -13.00
CA ASP A 123 11.24 17.09 -14.13
C ASP A 123 10.19 16.71 -15.22
N TYR A 124 9.16 15.95 -14.87
CA TYR A 124 8.07 15.61 -15.78
C TYR A 124 6.92 16.63 -15.62
N GLY A 125 6.84 17.54 -16.60
CA GLY A 125 5.93 18.69 -16.67
C GLY A 125 4.43 18.40 -16.80
N THR A 126 3.90 17.36 -16.17
CA THR A 126 2.46 17.03 -16.18
C THR A 126 2.10 16.21 -14.95
N SER A 127 2.14 16.80 -13.75
CA SER A 127 1.34 16.23 -12.65
C SER A 127 -0.13 16.48 -13.00
N ALA A 128 -0.86 15.41 -13.29
CA ALA A 128 -2.30 15.48 -13.52
C ALA A 128 -3.01 15.65 -12.16
N VAL A 129 -2.92 16.85 -11.59
CA VAL A 129 -3.66 17.19 -10.37
C VAL A 129 -5.11 17.49 -10.75
N TRP A 130 -6.03 16.67 -10.25
CA TRP A 130 -7.47 16.89 -10.43
C TRP A 130 -8.15 16.97 -9.07
N LYS A 131 -8.75 18.13 -8.74
CA LYS A 131 -9.57 18.31 -7.52
C LYS A 131 -8.95 17.66 -6.26
N ASN A 132 -7.69 17.95 -5.97
CA ASN A 132 -6.90 17.45 -4.83
C ASN A 132 -6.43 15.97 -4.91
N VAL A 133 -6.53 15.34 -6.08
CA VAL A 133 -5.96 14.02 -6.35
C VAL A 133 -4.71 14.19 -7.20
N ASP A 134 -3.60 13.60 -6.77
CA ASP A 134 -2.33 13.58 -7.49
C ASP A 134 -1.83 12.14 -7.62
N PHE A 135 -1.87 11.63 -8.85
CA PHE A 135 -1.47 10.26 -9.21
C PHE A 135 0.04 10.08 -9.31
N SER A 136 0.83 11.09 -9.01
CA SER A 136 2.29 11.02 -9.09
C SER A 136 2.90 10.60 -7.75
N TYR A 137 2.25 10.97 -6.64
CA TYR A 137 2.82 10.85 -5.29
C TYR A 137 1.89 10.17 -4.27
N CYS A 138 2.50 9.55 -3.27
CA CYS A 138 1.87 9.12 -2.03
C CYS A 138 2.04 10.20 -0.97
N PHE A 139 0.94 10.80 -0.53
CA PHE A 139 0.89 11.76 0.57
C PHE A 139 0.69 11.11 1.94
N ALA A 140 0.37 9.81 1.96
CA ALA A 140 0.05 9.07 3.16
C ALA A 140 1.27 8.43 3.83
N CYS A 141 2.31 8.14 3.07
CA CYS A 141 3.52 7.52 3.59
C CYS A 141 4.62 8.56 3.85
N GLY A 142 5.34 8.39 4.96
CA GLY A 142 6.50 9.22 5.29
C GLY A 142 7.80 8.73 4.62
N LEU A 143 8.90 9.47 4.87
CA LEU A 143 10.22 9.28 4.25
C LEU A 143 10.83 7.87 4.39
N ARG A 144 10.35 7.06 5.34
CA ARG A 144 10.84 5.69 5.57
C ARG A 144 10.25 4.66 4.61
N MET A 145 9.18 4.99 3.90
CA MET A 145 8.55 4.11 2.91
C MET A 145 8.94 4.56 1.51
N ALA A 146 9.53 3.66 0.73
CA ALA A 146 9.90 3.89 -0.65
C ALA A 146 8.75 3.48 -1.59
N HIS A 147 8.60 4.15 -2.73
CA HIS A 147 7.48 3.95 -3.65
C HIS A 147 7.94 3.90 -5.09
N PRO A 148 7.24 3.13 -5.95
CA PRO A 148 7.29 3.39 -7.38
C PRO A 148 6.56 4.71 -7.69
N ARG A 149 6.54 5.10 -8.97
CA ARG A 149 5.69 6.21 -9.44
C ARG A 149 4.22 5.96 -9.04
N GLY A 150 3.53 7.03 -8.69
CA GLY A 150 2.17 6.98 -8.15
C GLY A 150 1.15 6.26 -9.01
N ASP A 151 1.30 6.29 -10.33
CA ASP A 151 0.39 5.67 -11.30
C ASP A 151 0.36 4.13 -11.23
N LYS A 152 1.25 3.52 -10.44
CA LYS A 152 1.31 2.06 -10.27
C LYS A 152 0.48 1.51 -9.11
N TYR A 153 -0.04 2.34 -8.22
CA TYR A 153 -0.84 1.92 -7.07
C TYR A 153 -2.09 2.79 -6.94
N ILE A 154 -2.97 2.46 -5.99
CA ILE A 154 -4.32 3.03 -5.91
C ILE A 154 -4.42 4.10 -4.82
N SER A 155 -3.77 3.87 -3.67
CA SER A 155 -4.01 4.62 -2.44
C SER A 155 -2.88 5.58 -2.08
N GLY A 156 -3.23 6.65 -1.36
CA GLY A 156 -2.29 7.68 -0.92
C GLY A 156 -2.21 8.90 -1.82
N HIS A 157 -3.07 9.03 -2.84
CA HIS A 157 -3.01 10.13 -3.82
C HIS A 157 -3.75 11.42 -3.40
N CYS A 158 -4.39 11.44 -2.23
CA CYS A 158 -5.15 12.60 -1.77
C CYS A 158 -4.25 13.65 -1.11
N ASN A 159 -4.04 14.78 -1.76
CA ASN A 159 -3.09 15.80 -1.27
C ASN A 159 -3.68 16.75 -0.22
N VAL A 160 -4.93 16.54 0.20
CA VAL A 160 -5.59 17.38 1.20
C VAL A 160 -4.90 17.18 2.57
N PRO A 161 -4.39 18.25 3.19
CA PRO A 161 -3.86 18.18 4.55
C PRO A 161 -4.88 17.53 5.48
N HIS A 162 -4.41 16.64 6.35
CA HIS A 162 -5.19 15.90 7.36
C HIS A 162 -5.95 14.64 6.92
N ILE A 163 -6.13 14.38 5.64
CA ILE A 163 -6.79 13.13 5.21
C ILE A 163 -6.00 11.90 5.67
N TYR A 164 -4.68 11.98 5.60
CA TYR A 164 -3.78 10.90 6.02
C TYR A 164 -3.08 11.16 7.35
N THR A 165 -3.33 12.27 8.05
CA THR A 165 -2.66 12.57 9.34
C THR A 165 -3.35 11.91 10.54
N ASN A 166 -4.19 10.91 10.33
CA ASN A 166 -4.81 10.17 11.43
C ASN A 166 -3.89 9.04 11.89
N THR A 167 -2.76 9.42 12.48
CA THR A 167 -2.09 8.60 13.50
C THR A 167 -2.69 8.96 14.86
N CYS A 168 -3.76 8.26 15.24
CA CYS A 168 -3.85 7.74 16.59
C CYS A 168 -3.71 6.24 16.39
#